data_AF-A0A1Y4TPT7-F1
#
_entry.id   AF-A0A1Y4TPT7-F1
#
_cell.length_a   1.000
_cell.length_b   1.000
_cell.length_c   1.000
_cell.angle_alpha   90.00
_cell.angle_beta   90.00
_cell.angle_gamma   90.00
#
_symmetry.space_group_name_H-M   'P 1'
#
loop_
_entity.id
_entity.type
_entity.pdbx_description
1 polymer ?
#
loop_
_entity_poly.entity_id
_entity_poly.type
_entity_poly.pdbx_seq_one_letter_code
_entity_poly.pdbx_strand_id
1 'polypeptide(L)'
;MIRFFVSDDVTALISKRKIEINSYAEILMRTDEKYIEPIFVYSYSIFESTITEILRYYFNAFPEKIDKNINIGKEELLSTSMTHDILLSYVEEYIRKYSSKALSEYLHFFEKTLDIKISLDLLLVDKISNQRNIIMHDSFKRDLLSLYIYNEKLPCSNRAVLQSYVRFLNELLDIISDKICSKYAAYTKERLVRCVWNSVFSSQILRFDDIWNFDTNGALSIRNFEAIKEKVKDISRTERLFLAIIFQQFNNNINEELFSFRELPPFVSLDNESKNKLIKLIDFFKYYPLFFGGEEIKK
;
A
#
# COMPACT_ATOMS: atom_id res chain seq x y z
N MET A 1 -12.33 -14.58 -3.32
CA MET A 1 -11.18 -13.79 -3.80
C MET A 1 -10.31 -13.47 -2.60
N ILE A 2 -8.99 -13.68 -2.69
CA ILE A 2 -8.07 -13.31 -1.61
C ILE A 2 -7.95 -11.78 -1.62
N ARG A 3 -8.06 -11.16 -0.45
CA ARG A 3 -7.91 -9.71 -0.29
C ARG A 3 -6.47 -9.45 0.13
N PHE A 4 -5.63 -8.97 -0.78
CA PHE A 4 -4.25 -8.58 -0.49
C PHE A 4 -4.24 -7.22 0.23
N PHE A 5 -4.73 -7.23 1.47
CA PHE A 5 -4.82 -6.06 2.33
C PHE A 5 -4.45 -6.43 3.75
N VAL A 6 -3.60 -5.60 4.36
CA VAL A 6 -3.17 -5.70 5.75
C VAL A 6 -3.28 -4.30 6.36
N SER A 7 -4.02 -4.17 7.46
CA SER A 7 -4.23 -2.87 8.12
C SER A 7 -2.91 -2.23 8.57
N ASP A 8 -2.00 -3.03 9.10
CA ASP A 8 -0.74 -2.55 9.67
C ASP A 8 0.20 -1.95 8.62
N ASP A 9 0.08 -2.36 7.36
CA ASP A 9 0.86 -1.77 6.26
C ASP A 9 0.46 -0.30 6.05
N VAL A 10 -0.83 0.03 6.24
CA VAL A 10 -1.33 1.41 6.17
C VAL A 10 -0.77 2.23 7.32
N THR A 11 -0.77 1.70 8.53
CA THR A 11 -0.16 2.38 9.70
C THR A 11 1.34 2.57 9.52
N ALA A 12 2.05 1.57 9.01
CA ALA A 12 3.48 1.67 8.74
C ALA A 12 3.78 2.76 7.70
N LEU A 13 2.98 2.81 6.61
CA LEU A 13 3.09 3.85 5.60
C LEU A 13 2.87 5.23 6.19
N ILE A 14 1.76 5.44 6.90
CA ILE A 14 1.43 6.71 7.55
C ILE A 14 2.55 7.13 8.52
N SER A 15 3.01 6.21 9.37
CA SER A 15 4.07 6.48 10.35
C SER A 15 5.36 6.94 9.67
N LYS A 16 5.76 6.26 8.59
CA LYS A 16 6.94 6.64 7.78
C LYS A 16 6.81 8.04 7.19
N ARG A 17 5.65 8.36 6.61
CA ARG A 17 5.39 9.66 5.97
C ARG A 17 5.30 10.80 6.99
N LYS A 18 4.78 10.53 8.18
CA LYS A 18 4.77 11.50 9.30
C LYS A 18 6.18 11.80 9.81
N ILE A 19 7.04 10.79 9.95
CA ILE A 19 8.45 10.99 10.32
C ILE A 19 9.12 11.92 9.30
N GLU A 20 8.88 11.68 8.01
CA GLU A 20 9.37 12.51 6.91
C GLU A 20 8.91 13.97 7.07
N ILE A 21 7.59 14.21 7.18
CA ILE A 21 7.01 15.55 7.38
C ILE A 21 7.60 16.25 8.62
N ASN A 22 7.63 15.55 9.75
CA ASN A 22 8.10 16.12 11.02
C ASN A 22 9.58 16.47 10.99
N SER A 23 10.42 15.65 10.36
CA SER A 23 11.86 15.92 10.25
C SER A 23 12.13 17.24 9.53
N TYR A 24 11.39 17.56 8.47
CA TYR A 24 11.53 18.82 7.74
C TYR A 24 10.88 20.00 8.48
N ALA A 25 9.70 19.78 9.07
CA ALA A 25 8.98 20.82 9.80
C ALA A 25 9.72 21.27 11.07
N GLU A 26 10.35 20.37 11.82
CA GLU A 26 11.08 20.68 13.04
C GLU A 26 12.41 21.40 12.78
N ILE A 27 13.14 20.99 11.74
CA ILE A 27 14.50 21.48 11.48
C ILE A 27 14.48 22.78 10.67
N LEU A 28 13.64 22.88 9.64
CA LEU A 28 13.79 23.95 8.65
C LEU A 28 12.77 25.08 8.81
N MET A 29 11.53 24.81 9.25
CA MET A 29 10.55 25.88 9.50
C MET A 29 10.87 26.72 10.74
N ARG A 30 11.70 26.23 11.66
CA ARG A 30 12.12 26.99 12.86
C ARG A 30 13.25 27.97 12.55
N THR A 31 14.08 27.66 11.57
CA THR A 31 15.42 28.23 11.42
C THR A 31 15.47 29.39 10.42
N ASP A 32 14.62 29.39 9.39
CA ASP A 32 14.62 30.43 8.37
C ASP A 32 13.21 30.63 7.76
N GLU A 33 12.77 31.88 7.65
CA GLU A 33 11.44 32.22 7.10
C GLU A 33 11.29 31.80 5.64
N LYS A 34 12.39 31.77 4.88
CA LYS A 34 12.35 31.43 3.45
C LYS A 34 11.94 29.98 3.16
N TYR A 35 12.00 29.09 4.15
CA TYR A 35 11.66 27.68 3.98
C TYR A 35 10.25 27.32 4.42
N ILE A 36 9.50 28.24 5.05
CA ILE A 36 8.18 27.93 5.61
C ILE A 36 7.20 27.52 4.50
N GLU A 37 7.12 28.29 3.42
CA GLU A 37 6.20 28.01 2.31
C GLU A 37 6.59 26.73 1.54
N PRO A 38 7.87 26.52 1.14
CA PRO A 38 8.30 25.26 0.53
C PRO A 38 8.00 24.01 1.38
N ILE A 39 8.23 24.07 2.70
CA ILE A 39 7.98 22.91 3.57
C ILE A 39 6.49 22.65 3.73
N PHE A 40 5.67 23.71 3.78
CA PHE A 40 4.21 23.55 3.78
C PHE A 40 3.73 22.84 2.51
N VAL A 41 4.19 23.28 1.34
CA VAL A 41 3.84 22.65 0.04
C VAL A 41 4.33 21.21 -0.02
N TYR A 42 5.55 20.94 0.48
CA TYR A 42 6.10 19.59 0.56
C TYR A 42 5.26 18.67 1.46
N SER A 43 4.90 19.15 2.65
CA SER A 43 4.08 18.41 3.61
C SER A 43 2.69 18.11 3.05
N TYR A 44 2.09 19.09 2.36
CA TYR A 44 0.82 18.92 1.65
C TYR A 44 0.94 17.84 0.56
N SER A 45 2.02 17.85 -0.21
CA SER A 45 2.27 16.87 -1.28
C SER A 45 2.47 15.46 -0.73
N ILE A 46 3.22 15.31 0.37
CA ILE A 46 3.36 14.02 1.06
C ILE A 46 2.00 13.53 1.55
N PHE A 47 1.22 14.41 2.18
CA PHE A 47 -0.12 14.06 2.65
C PHE A 47 -0.99 13.54 1.50
N GLU A 48 -1.11 14.30 0.40
CA GLU A 48 -1.91 13.93 -0.78
C GLU A 48 -1.44 12.61 -1.42
N SER A 49 -0.12 12.43 -1.53
CA SER A 49 0.48 11.19 -2.03
C SER A 49 0.19 10.00 -1.11
N THR A 50 0.23 10.19 0.20
CA THR A 50 -0.07 9.14 1.20
C THR A 50 -1.50 8.66 1.07
N ILE A 51 -2.47 9.57 0.98
CA ILE A 51 -3.88 9.23 0.75
C ILE A 51 -4.05 8.44 -0.55
N THR A 52 -3.37 8.88 -1.60
CA THR A 52 -3.41 8.23 -2.92
C THR A 52 -2.84 6.80 -2.88
N GLU A 53 -1.71 6.60 -2.21
CA GLU A 53 -1.11 5.27 -2.01
C GLU A 53 -2.03 4.32 -1.23
N ILE A 54 -2.69 4.82 -0.18
CA ILE A 54 -3.68 4.04 0.60
C ILE A 54 -4.87 3.63 -0.27
N LEU A 55 -5.40 4.54 -1.09
CA LEU A 55 -6.51 4.22 -2.00
C LEU A 55 -6.12 3.17 -3.05
N ARG A 56 -4.93 3.29 -3.64
CA ARG A 56 -4.40 2.28 -4.59
C ARG A 56 -4.32 0.91 -3.93
N TYR A 57 -3.76 0.85 -2.73
CA TYR A 57 -3.65 -0.39 -1.97
C TYR A 57 -5.03 -0.99 -1.66
N TYR A 58 -5.98 -0.15 -1.23
CA TYR A 58 -7.35 -0.57 -0.93
C TYR A 58 -8.10 -1.08 -2.16
N PHE A 59 -8.12 -0.34 -3.27
CA PHE A 59 -8.90 -0.74 -4.46
C PHE A 59 -8.35 -1.98 -5.15
N ASN A 60 -7.03 -2.20 -5.10
CA ASN A 60 -6.44 -3.46 -5.55
C ASN A 60 -6.96 -4.66 -4.73
N ALA A 61 -7.18 -4.48 -3.43
CA ALA A 61 -7.74 -5.52 -2.59
C ALA A 61 -9.27 -5.63 -2.70
N PHE A 62 -9.98 -4.53 -2.91
CA PHE A 62 -11.44 -4.42 -2.94
C PHE A 62 -11.97 -3.82 -4.25
N PRO A 63 -11.71 -4.45 -5.41
CA PRO A 63 -12.07 -3.86 -6.71
C PRO A 63 -13.58 -3.71 -6.91
N GLU A 64 -14.41 -4.49 -6.22
CA GLU A 64 -15.88 -4.32 -6.27
C GLU A 64 -16.39 -3.01 -5.67
N LYS A 65 -15.53 -2.24 -4.99
CA LYS A 65 -15.84 -0.90 -4.48
C LYS A 65 -15.68 0.19 -5.53
N ILE A 66 -15.11 -0.16 -6.68
CA ILE A 66 -15.05 0.68 -7.87
C ILE A 66 -16.44 0.72 -8.51
N ASP A 67 -16.85 1.88 -9.06
CA ASP A 67 -18.20 2.09 -9.60
C ASP A 67 -18.57 1.06 -10.69
N LYS A 68 -19.88 0.80 -10.84
CA LYS A 68 -20.42 -0.40 -11.53
C LYS A 68 -20.15 -0.47 -13.05
N ASN A 69 -19.77 0.65 -13.68
CA ASN A 69 -19.55 0.71 -15.13
C ASN A 69 -18.06 0.94 -15.42
N ILE A 70 -17.35 -0.15 -15.72
CA ILE A 70 -15.97 -0.12 -16.19
C ILE A 70 -16.00 -0.11 -17.72
N ASN A 71 -15.68 1.04 -18.32
CA ASN A 71 -15.41 1.12 -19.76
C ASN A 71 -13.93 0.82 -19.98
N ILE A 72 -13.62 -0.37 -20.50
CA ILE A 72 -12.25 -0.79 -20.81
C ILE A 72 -11.96 -0.41 -22.28
N GLY A 73 -10.86 0.31 -22.52
CA GLY A 73 -10.42 0.65 -23.85
C GLY A 73 -10.03 -0.59 -24.64
N LYS A 74 -10.28 -0.61 -25.95
CA LYS A 74 -9.96 -1.74 -26.83
C LYS A 74 -8.45 -2.06 -26.84
N GLU A 75 -7.59 -1.06 -26.69
CA GLU A 75 -6.13 -1.25 -26.59
C GLU A 75 -5.70 -1.85 -25.24
N GLU A 76 -6.41 -1.54 -24.15
CA GLU A 76 -6.18 -2.14 -22.83
C GLU A 76 -6.62 -3.60 -22.79
N LEU A 77 -7.71 -3.92 -23.48
CA LEU A 77 -8.21 -5.29 -23.64
C LEU A 77 -7.28 -6.16 -24.51
N LEU A 78 -6.63 -5.57 -25.51
CA LEU A 78 -5.80 -6.27 -26.49
C LEU A 78 -4.31 -6.34 -26.12
N SER A 79 -3.88 -5.63 -25.09
CA SER A 79 -2.47 -5.55 -24.67
C SER A 79 -2.05 -6.58 -23.61
N THR A 80 -2.90 -7.54 -23.23
CA THR A 80 -2.61 -8.36 -22.02
C THR A 80 -2.91 -9.85 -22.13
N SER A 81 -2.15 -10.64 -21.36
CA SER A 81 -2.34 -12.08 -21.13
C SER A 81 -2.86 -12.45 -19.73
N MET A 82 -2.94 -11.53 -18.76
CA MET A 82 -3.65 -11.71 -17.47
C MET A 82 -4.09 -10.33 -16.92
N THR A 83 -5.32 -10.23 -16.44
CA THR A 83 -6.13 -9.01 -16.19
C THR A 83 -5.65 -8.03 -15.09
N HIS A 84 -4.48 -8.24 -14.51
CA HIS A 84 -3.98 -7.43 -13.39
C HIS A 84 -3.52 -6.03 -13.82
N ASP A 85 -2.82 -5.92 -14.95
CA ASP A 85 -2.28 -4.65 -15.42
C ASP A 85 -3.39 -3.71 -15.96
N ILE A 86 -4.51 -4.28 -16.44
CA ILE A 86 -5.73 -3.53 -16.80
C ILE A 86 -6.33 -2.85 -15.55
N LEU A 87 -6.39 -3.58 -14.43
CA LEU A 87 -6.98 -3.07 -13.18
C LEU A 87 -6.15 -1.92 -12.60
N LEU A 88 -4.82 -2.02 -12.67
CA LEU A 88 -3.91 -0.95 -12.25
C LEU A 88 -4.12 0.33 -13.07
N SER A 89 -4.12 0.23 -14.42
CA SER A 89 -4.35 1.39 -15.29
C SER A 89 -5.70 2.06 -15.02
N TYR A 90 -6.75 1.26 -14.78
CA TYR A 90 -8.08 1.78 -14.46
C TYR A 90 -8.12 2.49 -13.09
N VAL A 91 -7.51 1.90 -12.06
CA VAL A 91 -7.44 2.51 -10.72
C VAL A 91 -6.76 3.87 -10.78
N GLU A 92 -5.69 4.01 -11.57
CA GLU A 92 -5.01 5.29 -11.78
C GLU A 92 -5.91 6.34 -12.43
N GLU A 93 -6.61 5.98 -13.51
CA GLU A 93 -7.52 6.90 -14.20
C GLU A 93 -8.67 7.33 -13.28
N TYR A 94 -9.25 6.38 -12.54
CA TYR A 94 -10.36 6.63 -11.64
C TYR A 94 -9.97 7.55 -10.48
N ILE A 95 -8.81 7.31 -9.84
CA ILE A 95 -8.31 8.18 -8.77
C ILE A 95 -8.06 9.59 -9.31
N ARG A 96 -7.44 9.70 -10.50
CA ARG A 96 -7.10 10.99 -11.12
C ARG A 96 -8.32 11.89 -11.38
N LYS A 97 -9.48 11.29 -11.68
CA LYS A 97 -10.75 12.01 -11.87
C LYS A 97 -11.20 12.76 -10.61
N TYR A 98 -10.85 12.28 -9.43
CA TYR A 98 -11.25 12.87 -8.15
C TYR A 98 -10.11 13.63 -7.46
N SER A 99 -8.85 13.20 -7.61
CA SER A 99 -7.70 13.90 -7.02
C SER A 99 -7.40 15.25 -7.68
N SER A 100 -7.86 15.45 -8.93
CA SER A 100 -7.76 16.74 -9.64
C SER A 100 -8.77 17.81 -9.18
N LYS A 101 -9.67 17.46 -8.25
CA LYS A 101 -10.71 18.36 -7.72
C LYS A 101 -10.25 19.05 -6.43
N ALA A 102 -11.14 19.86 -5.84
CA ALA A 102 -10.89 20.47 -4.54
C ALA A 102 -10.64 19.39 -3.45
N LEU A 103 -9.76 19.67 -2.50
CA LEU A 103 -9.36 18.71 -1.47
C LEU A 103 -10.56 18.21 -0.64
N SER A 104 -11.52 19.08 -0.33
CA SER A 104 -12.76 18.71 0.36
C SER A 104 -13.60 17.70 -0.43
N GLU A 105 -13.70 17.86 -1.75
CA GLU A 105 -14.38 16.90 -2.63
C GLU A 105 -13.63 15.56 -2.68
N TYR A 106 -12.30 15.60 -2.73
CA TYR A 106 -11.48 14.40 -2.74
C TYR A 106 -11.57 13.64 -1.40
N LEU A 107 -11.57 14.36 -0.27
CA LEU A 107 -11.77 13.77 1.06
C LEU A 107 -13.19 13.21 1.23
N HIS A 108 -14.22 13.89 0.73
CA HIS A 108 -15.58 13.35 0.76
C HIS A 108 -15.72 12.08 -0.09
N PHE A 109 -15.08 12.07 -1.26
CA PHE A 109 -14.97 10.87 -2.09
C PHE A 109 -14.25 9.74 -1.33
N PHE A 110 -13.15 10.04 -0.64
CA PHE A 110 -12.40 9.09 0.18
C PHE A 110 -13.26 8.50 1.31
N GLU A 111 -13.95 9.34 2.09
CA GLU A 111 -14.89 8.92 3.14
C GLU A 111 -15.98 7.99 2.62
N LYS A 112 -16.64 8.39 1.54
CA LYS A 112 -17.72 7.64 0.92
C LYS A 112 -17.25 6.30 0.36
N THR A 113 -16.06 6.30 -0.24
CA THR A 113 -15.45 5.11 -0.85
C THR A 113 -15.05 4.08 0.19
N LEU A 114 -14.37 4.53 1.25
CA LEU A 114 -13.93 3.65 2.34
C LEU A 114 -15.04 3.36 3.36
N ASP A 115 -16.17 4.06 3.25
CA ASP A 115 -17.30 3.99 4.18
C ASP A 115 -16.83 4.26 5.63
N ILE A 116 -16.04 5.31 5.77
CA ILE A 116 -15.54 5.81 7.05
C ILE A 116 -16.02 7.24 7.26
N LYS A 117 -16.32 7.59 8.51
CA LYS A 117 -16.69 8.95 8.89
C LYS A 117 -15.48 9.61 9.54
N ILE A 118 -14.88 10.54 8.82
CA ILE A 118 -13.84 11.44 9.28
C ILE A 118 -14.57 12.72 9.69
N SER A 119 -14.60 13.05 10.98
CA SER A 119 -15.20 14.31 11.44
C SER A 119 -14.31 15.48 11.00
N LEU A 120 -14.40 15.89 9.74
CA LEU A 120 -13.57 16.92 9.12
C LEU A 120 -14.16 18.31 9.37
N ASP A 121 -13.30 19.24 9.79
CA ASP A 121 -13.58 20.66 9.64
C ASP A 121 -13.34 21.05 8.17
N LEU A 122 -14.38 20.90 7.33
CA LEU A 122 -14.33 21.18 5.89
C LEU A 122 -13.89 22.62 5.60
N LEU A 123 -14.22 23.58 6.47
CA LEU A 123 -13.81 24.98 6.30
C LEU A 123 -12.30 25.15 6.49
N LEU A 124 -11.69 24.38 7.39
CA LEU A 124 -10.24 24.39 7.59
C LEU A 124 -9.51 23.69 6.42
N VAL A 125 -10.05 22.59 5.92
CA VAL A 125 -9.52 21.87 4.75
C VAL A 125 -9.50 22.77 3.51
N ASP A 126 -10.58 23.48 3.23
CA ASP A 126 -10.67 24.41 2.10
C ASP A 126 -9.70 25.58 2.25
N LYS A 127 -9.52 26.11 3.47
CA LYS A 127 -8.51 27.14 3.76
C LYS A 127 -7.09 26.66 3.47
N ILE A 128 -6.75 25.44 3.85
CA ILE A 128 -5.42 24.84 3.60
C ILE A 128 -5.19 24.67 2.10
N SER A 129 -6.18 24.14 1.38
CA SER A 129 -6.10 23.94 -0.07
C SER A 129 -5.96 25.27 -0.84
N ASN A 130 -6.75 26.29 -0.46
CA ASN A 130 -6.64 27.63 -1.03
C ASN A 130 -5.28 28.27 -0.75
N GLN A 131 -4.74 28.11 0.46
CA GLN A 131 -3.40 28.62 0.80
C GLN A 131 -2.31 27.97 -0.08
N ARG A 132 -2.40 26.66 -0.32
CA ARG A 132 -1.49 25.96 -1.25
C ARG A 132 -1.59 26.51 -2.66
N ASN A 133 -2.79 26.77 -3.16
CA ASN A 133 -2.99 27.31 -4.51
C ASN A 133 -2.45 28.75 -4.64
N ILE A 134 -2.60 29.59 -3.61
CA ILE A 134 -2.00 30.94 -3.57
C ILE A 134 -0.47 30.85 -3.65
N ILE A 135 0.15 29.97 -2.86
CA ILE A 135 1.62 29.77 -2.85
C ILE A 135 2.15 29.18 -4.17
N MET A 136 1.34 28.39 -4.89
CA MET A 136 1.78 27.77 -6.15
C MET A 136 1.51 28.64 -7.39
N HIS A 137 0.49 29.49 -7.36
CA HIS A 137 0.02 30.20 -8.56
C HIS A 137 0.04 31.74 -8.46
N ASP A 138 -0.17 32.32 -7.27
CA ASP A 138 -0.27 33.78 -7.09
C ASP A 138 1.04 34.45 -6.64
N SER A 139 1.84 33.78 -5.80
CA SER A 139 3.19 34.25 -5.45
C SER A 139 4.06 34.35 -6.71
N PHE A 140 4.16 33.27 -7.50
CA PHE A 140 5.06 33.23 -8.67
C PHE A 140 4.80 34.33 -9.72
N LYS A 141 3.55 34.75 -9.91
CA LYS A 141 3.17 35.84 -10.84
C LYS A 141 3.32 37.24 -10.25
N ARG A 142 3.10 37.42 -8.94
CA ARG A 142 3.36 38.70 -8.25
C ARG A 142 4.85 38.93 -8.09
N ASP A 143 5.60 37.90 -7.70
CA ASP A 143 7.02 37.94 -7.35
C ASP A 143 7.88 38.62 -8.41
N LEU A 144 7.73 38.24 -9.68
CA LEU A 144 8.57 38.80 -10.75
C LEU A 144 8.28 40.28 -11.03
N LEU A 145 7.01 40.71 -11.01
CA LEU A 145 6.64 42.10 -11.32
C LEU A 145 6.86 43.04 -10.12
N SER A 146 6.54 42.60 -8.90
CA SER A 146 6.65 43.43 -7.70
C SER A 146 8.09 43.60 -7.23
N LEU A 147 8.94 42.56 -7.35
CA LEU A 147 10.38 42.69 -7.07
C LEU A 147 11.06 43.62 -8.08
N TYR A 148 10.71 43.54 -9.37
CA TYR A 148 11.35 44.38 -10.40
C TYR A 148 10.89 45.84 -10.40
N ILE A 149 9.61 46.11 -10.10
CA ILE A 149 9.04 47.46 -10.25
C ILE A 149 9.01 48.21 -8.92
N TYR A 150 8.72 47.53 -7.80
CA TYR A 150 8.38 48.20 -6.54
C TYR A 150 9.36 47.95 -5.40
N ASN A 151 10.34 47.04 -5.55
CA ASN A 151 11.33 46.70 -4.52
C ASN A 151 10.69 46.32 -3.16
N GLU A 152 9.44 45.85 -3.18
CA GLU A 152 8.69 45.48 -1.99
C GLU A 152 9.12 44.09 -1.51
N LYS A 153 9.45 43.96 -0.22
CA LYS A 153 9.55 42.65 0.42
C LYS A 153 8.16 42.04 0.47
N LEU A 154 7.97 40.88 -0.16
CA LEU A 154 6.70 40.19 -0.10
C LEU A 154 6.33 39.85 1.35
N PRO A 155 5.05 39.99 1.72
CA PRO A 155 4.57 39.47 2.99
C PRO A 155 4.68 37.95 2.96
N CYS A 156 5.65 37.43 3.71
CA CYS A 156 5.79 35.99 3.93
C CYS A 156 4.52 35.47 4.63
N SER A 157 3.98 34.34 4.18
CA SER A 157 2.84 33.69 4.83
C SER A 157 3.11 33.52 6.33
N ASN A 158 2.09 33.78 7.16
CA ASN A 158 2.25 33.75 8.62
C ASN A 158 2.74 32.36 9.08
N ARG A 159 3.96 32.32 9.64
CA ARG A 159 4.63 31.10 10.13
C ARG A 159 3.73 30.26 11.02
N ALA A 160 3.07 30.87 12.00
CA ALA A 160 2.25 30.16 12.97
C ALA A 160 1.05 29.49 12.30
N VAL A 161 0.48 30.13 11.29
CA VAL A 161 -0.64 29.61 10.51
C VAL A 161 -0.20 28.39 9.69
N LEU A 162 0.88 28.49 8.92
CA LEU A 162 1.36 27.36 8.11
C LEU A 162 1.82 26.17 8.96
N GLN A 163 2.46 26.42 10.10
CA GLN A 163 2.80 25.36 11.07
C GLN A 163 1.56 24.68 11.64
N SER A 164 0.49 25.44 11.94
CA SER A 164 -0.77 24.85 12.39
C SER A 164 -1.41 23.96 11.32
N TYR A 165 -1.28 24.31 10.03
CA TYR A 165 -1.77 23.49 8.92
C TYR A 165 -0.97 22.19 8.78
N VAL A 166 0.36 22.24 8.87
CA VAL A 166 1.19 21.02 8.86
C VAL A 166 0.83 20.09 10.02
N ARG A 167 0.63 20.66 11.23
CA ARG A 167 0.17 19.87 12.39
C ARG A 167 -1.18 19.22 12.13
N PHE A 168 -2.14 19.98 11.59
CA PHE A 168 -3.46 19.45 11.25
C PHE A 168 -3.39 18.29 10.23
N LEU A 169 -2.56 18.39 9.20
CA LEU A 169 -2.37 17.30 8.21
C LEU A 169 -1.83 16.02 8.88
N ASN A 170 -0.90 16.14 9.82
CA ASN A 170 -0.37 15.01 10.59
C ASN A 170 -1.44 14.38 11.51
N GLU A 171 -2.21 15.20 12.21
CA GLU A 171 -3.32 14.73 13.06
C GLU A 171 -4.38 14.01 12.21
N LEU A 172 -4.65 14.51 11.00
CA LEU A 172 -5.58 13.87 10.08
C LEU A 172 -5.09 12.50 9.62
N LEU A 173 -3.78 12.32 9.38
CA LEU A 173 -3.21 11.01 9.08
C LEU A 173 -3.37 10.03 10.25
N ASP A 174 -3.24 10.49 11.50
CA ASP A 174 -3.49 9.64 12.68
C ASP A 174 -4.94 9.18 12.74
N ILE A 175 -5.88 10.10 12.56
CA ILE A 175 -7.32 9.78 12.52
C ILE A 175 -7.60 8.74 11.43
N ILE A 176 -7.00 8.89 10.24
CA ILE A 176 -7.17 7.94 9.14
C ILE A 176 -6.61 6.57 9.52
N SER A 177 -5.40 6.51 10.08
CA SER A 177 -4.79 5.27 10.55
C SER A 177 -5.69 4.55 11.56
N ASP A 178 -6.16 5.25 12.60
CA ASP A 178 -7.00 4.67 13.65
C ASP A 178 -8.32 4.12 13.10
N LYS A 179 -8.96 4.86 12.19
CA LYS A 179 -10.22 4.43 11.55
C LYS A 179 -10.02 3.21 10.66
N ILE A 180 -8.95 3.15 9.88
CA ILE A 180 -8.63 2.01 9.02
C ILE A 180 -8.29 0.79 9.88
N CYS A 181 -7.44 0.94 10.90
CA CYS A 181 -7.10 -0.16 11.80
C CYS A 181 -8.32 -0.69 12.54
N SER A 182 -9.21 0.19 13.01
CA SER A 182 -10.43 -0.24 13.68
C SER A 182 -11.38 -1.00 12.74
N LYS A 183 -11.63 -0.48 11.54
CA LYS A 183 -12.56 -1.08 10.58
C LYS A 183 -12.04 -2.39 9.98
N TYR A 184 -10.74 -2.45 9.73
CA TYR A 184 -10.08 -3.56 9.04
C TYR A 184 -9.16 -4.37 9.96
N ALA A 185 -9.36 -4.32 11.28
CA ALA A 185 -8.56 -5.06 12.28
C ALA A 185 -8.44 -6.56 11.99
N ALA A 186 -9.45 -7.13 11.34
CA ALA A 186 -9.47 -8.54 11.00
C ALA A 186 -8.55 -8.89 9.80
N TYR A 187 -7.97 -7.91 9.09
CA TYR A 187 -7.08 -8.10 7.94
C TYR A 187 -5.62 -8.03 8.40
N THR A 188 -5.16 -9.13 9.00
CA THR A 188 -3.78 -9.25 9.51
C THR A 188 -2.88 -9.99 8.52
N LYS A 189 -1.56 -9.83 8.67
CA LYS A 189 -0.55 -10.58 7.90
C LYS A 189 -0.76 -12.10 8.05
N GLU A 190 -0.96 -12.57 9.27
CA GLU A 190 -1.24 -13.98 9.54
C GLU A 190 -2.48 -14.47 8.77
N ARG A 191 -3.58 -13.72 8.83
CA ARG A 191 -4.81 -14.11 8.12
C ARG A 191 -4.58 -14.19 6.62
N LEU A 192 -3.89 -13.20 6.05
CA LEU A 192 -3.62 -13.17 4.61
C LEU A 192 -2.87 -14.43 4.17
N VAL A 193 -1.82 -14.81 4.90
CA VAL A 193 -0.97 -15.96 4.55
C VAL A 193 -1.73 -17.26 4.72
N ARG A 194 -2.51 -17.39 5.79
CA ARG A 194 -3.38 -18.56 5.97
C ARG A 194 -4.39 -18.68 4.83
N CYS A 195 -4.95 -17.57 4.36
CA CYS A 195 -5.83 -17.56 3.19
C CYS A 195 -5.11 -17.97 1.91
N VAL A 196 -3.89 -17.47 1.66
CA VAL A 196 -3.08 -17.87 0.49
C VAL A 196 -2.72 -19.35 0.58
N TRP A 197 -2.21 -19.80 1.72
CA TRP A 197 -1.84 -21.19 1.96
C TRP A 197 -3.01 -22.14 1.71
N ASN A 198 -4.17 -21.88 2.32
CA ASN A 198 -5.36 -22.72 2.16
C ASN A 198 -5.96 -22.65 0.75
N SER A 199 -5.65 -21.62 -0.03
CA SER A 199 -6.08 -21.52 -1.43
C SER A 199 -5.20 -22.35 -2.38
N VAL A 200 -3.95 -22.61 -1.98
CA VAL A 200 -2.96 -23.36 -2.75
C VAL A 200 -2.96 -24.83 -2.34
N PHE A 201 -2.96 -25.10 -1.03
CA PHE A 201 -2.96 -26.45 -0.47
C PHE A 201 -4.35 -26.81 0.03
N SER A 202 -4.93 -27.83 -0.60
CA SER A 202 -6.26 -28.33 -0.29
C SER A 202 -6.21 -29.62 0.56
N SER A 203 -5.03 -30.21 0.72
CA SER A 203 -4.83 -31.45 1.47
C SER A 203 -4.77 -31.20 2.98
N GLN A 204 -5.27 -32.18 3.75
CA GLN A 204 -5.15 -32.17 5.21
C GLN A 204 -3.71 -32.44 5.70
N ILE A 205 -2.82 -32.86 4.80
CA ILE A 205 -1.41 -33.18 5.11
C ILE A 205 -0.61 -31.90 5.34
N LEU A 206 -0.88 -30.87 4.52
CA LEU A 206 -0.21 -29.57 4.57
C LEU A 206 -1.06 -28.52 5.28
N ARG A 207 -1.54 -28.81 6.49
CA ARG A 207 -2.17 -27.77 7.32
C ARG A 207 -1.14 -26.73 7.69
N PHE A 208 -1.53 -25.46 7.62
CA PHE A 208 -0.63 -24.33 7.89
C PHE A 208 0.11 -24.49 9.23
N ASP A 209 -0.61 -24.82 10.31
CA ASP A 209 -0.07 -24.93 11.67
C ASP A 209 0.84 -26.15 11.89
N ASP A 210 0.87 -27.09 10.95
CA ASP A 210 1.79 -28.22 11.02
C ASP A 210 3.16 -27.88 10.43
N ILE A 211 3.22 -26.86 9.56
CA ILE A 211 4.42 -26.46 8.83
C ILE A 211 5.04 -25.22 9.49
N TRP A 212 4.20 -24.24 9.79
CA TRP A 212 4.62 -22.91 10.22
C TRP A 212 4.26 -22.63 11.67
N ASN A 213 5.10 -21.83 12.31
CA ASN A 213 4.83 -21.17 13.56
C ASN A 213 4.93 -19.65 13.36
N PHE A 214 3.92 -18.92 13.81
CA PHE A 214 3.95 -17.46 13.91
C PHE A 214 4.37 -17.08 15.32
N ASP A 215 5.46 -16.32 15.44
CA ASP A 215 5.84 -15.76 16.74
C ASP A 215 4.95 -14.57 17.12
N THR A 216 5.10 -14.09 18.36
CA THR A 216 4.34 -12.95 18.88
C THR A 216 4.64 -11.63 18.16
N ASN A 217 5.72 -11.58 17.38
CA ASN A 217 6.15 -10.42 16.60
C ASN A 217 5.70 -10.50 15.13
N GLY A 218 4.99 -11.57 14.75
CA GLY A 218 4.52 -11.80 13.39
C GLY A 218 5.55 -12.40 12.44
N ALA A 219 6.70 -12.87 12.94
CA ALA A 219 7.71 -13.57 12.16
C ALA A 219 7.36 -15.05 11.98
N LEU A 220 7.68 -15.58 10.81
CA LEU A 220 7.45 -16.97 10.44
C LEU A 220 8.67 -17.83 10.71
N SER A 221 8.44 -18.99 11.32
CA SER A 221 9.45 -20.02 11.52
C SER A 221 8.90 -21.40 11.16
N ILE A 222 9.78 -22.28 10.72
CA ILE A 222 9.42 -23.68 10.46
C ILE A 222 9.29 -24.40 11.81
N ARG A 223 8.19 -25.13 11.97
CA ARG A 223 7.86 -25.80 13.23
C ARG A 223 8.72 -27.05 13.47
N ASN A 224 8.75 -27.95 12.49
CA ASN A 224 9.54 -29.18 12.56
C ASN A 224 9.92 -29.63 11.14
N PHE A 225 11.19 -29.48 10.81
CA PHE A 225 11.72 -29.80 9.49
C PHE A 225 11.62 -31.29 9.14
N GLU A 226 11.93 -32.18 10.08
CA GLU A 226 11.86 -33.64 9.85
C GLU A 226 10.42 -34.11 9.59
N ALA A 227 9.45 -33.54 10.31
CA ALA A 227 8.03 -33.83 10.06
C ALA A 227 7.59 -33.36 8.66
N ILE A 228 8.11 -32.23 8.18
CA ILE A 228 7.85 -31.75 6.82
C ILE A 228 8.43 -32.71 5.79
N LYS A 229 9.65 -33.19 6.01
CA LYS A 229 10.34 -34.13 5.11
C LYS A 229 9.55 -35.43 4.91
N GLU A 230 8.94 -35.96 5.97
CA GLU A 230 8.05 -37.11 5.85
C GLU A 230 6.76 -36.77 5.09
N LYS A 231 6.11 -35.64 5.43
CA LYS A 231 4.89 -35.19 4.75
C LYS A 231 5.07 -34.95 3.25
N VAL A 232 6.24 -34.47 2.82
CA VAL A 232 6.56 -34.23 1.40
C VAL A 232 6.47 -35.50 0.56
N LYS A 233 6.71 -36.68 1.16
CA LYS A 233 6.61 -37.97 0.45
C LYS A 233 5.16 -38.30 0.08
N ASP A 234 4.20 -37.85 0.87
CA ASP A 234 2.78 -38.22 0.74
C ASP A 234 1.93 -37.20 -0.04
N ILE A 235 2.50 -36.04 -0.37
CA ILE A 235 1.81 -35.00 -1.15
C ILE A 235 2.01 -35.17 -2.65
N SER A 236 1.07 -34.63 -3.43
CA SER A 236 1.11 -34.70 -4.90
C SER A 236 2.30 -33.93 -5.48
N ARG A 237 2.74 -34.31 -6.69
CA ARG A 237 3.85 -33.62 -7.39
C ARG A 237 3.56 -32.11 -7.58
N THR A 238 2.30 -31.76 -7.84
CA THR A 238 1.87 -30.36 -7.95
C THR A 238 1.99 -29.61 -6.61
N GLU A 239 1.60 -30.22 -5.50
CA GLU A 239 1.79 -29.60 -4.18
C GLU A 239 3.27 -29.47 -3.82
N ARG A 240 4.11 -30.45 -4.20
CA ARG A 240 5.57 -30.33 -4.05
C ARG A 240 6.11 -29.11 -4.79
N LEU A 241 5.61 -28.82 -6.01
CA LEU A 241 5.99 -27.61 -6.73
C LEU A 241 5.62 -26.34 -5.98
N PHE A 242 4.38 -26.23 -5.51
CA PHE A 242 3.95 -25.03 -4.77
C PHE A 242 4.74 -24.84 -3.47
N LEU A 243 5.02 -25.93 -2.76
CA LEU A 243 5.79 -25.90 -1.53
C LEU A 243 7.26 -25.53 -1.81
N ALA A 244 7.84 -26.04 -2.89
CA ALA A 244 9.19 -25.67 -3.34
C ALA A 244 9.28 -24.17 -3.67
N ILE A 245 8.28 -23.61 -4.35
CA ILE A 245 8.24 -22.16 -4.65
C ILE A 245 8.21 -21.35 -3.35
N ILE A 246 7.38 -21.75 -2.37
CA ILE A 246 7.27 -21.04 -1.09
C ILE A 246 8.58 -21.14 -0.29
N PHE A 247 9.13 -22.34 -0.14
CA PHE A 247 10.38 -22.52 0.62
C PHE A 247 11.58 -21.89 -0.06
N GLN A 248 11.59 -21.73 -1.39
CA GLN A 248 12.61 -20.95 -2.07
C GLN A 248 12.66 -19.50 -1.57
N GLN A 249 11.49 -18.91 -1.27
CA GLN A 249 11.44 -17.55 -0.75
C GLN A 249 11.81 -17.46 0.73
N PHE A 250 11.82 -18.60 1.44
CA PHE A 250 12.16 -18.66 2.86
C PHE A 250 13.65 -18.93 3.07
N ASN A 251 14.19 -19.98 2.44
CA ASN A 251 15.58 -20.36 2.53
C ASN A 251 15.96 -21.24 1.33
N ASN A 252 16.95 -20.80 0.53
CA ASN A 252 17.40 -21.51 -0.66
C ASN A 252 17.88 -22.94 -0.38
N ASN A 253 18.44 -23.20 0.81
CA ASN A 253 19.00 -24.51 1.16
C ASN A 253 17.92 -25.56 1.45
N ILE A 254 16.74 -25.13 1.91
CA ILE A 254 15.62 -26.04 2.26
C ILE A 254 15.16 -26.84 1.05
N ASN A 255 15.14 -26.20 -0.12
CA ASN A 255 14.68 -26.86 -1.33
C ASN A 255 15.62 -27.98 -1.78
N GLU A 256 16.93 -27.82 -1.58
CA GLU A 256 17.91 -28.85 -1.91
C GLU A 256 17.72 -30.12 -1.07
N GLU A 257 17.26 -29.96 0.17
CA GLU A 257 17.02 -31.07 1.10
C GLU A 257 15.64 -31.74 0.94
N LEU A 258 14.63 -30.99 0.48
CA LEU A 258 13.25 -31.47 0.39
C LEU A 258 12.80 -31.89 -1.01
N PHE A 259 13.36 -31.29 -2.08
CA PHE A 259 12.85 -31.51 -3.44
C PHE A 259 13.97 -31.78 -4.44
N SER A 260 13.84 -32.88 -5.17
CA SER A 260 14.60 -33.06 -6.40
C SER A 260 13.86 -32.40 -7.58
N PHE A 261 14.59 -31.72 -8.46
CA PHE A 261 13.99 -31.14 -9.68
C PHE A 261 13.27 -32.18 -10.55
N ARG A 262 13.70 -33.45 -10.50
CA ARG A 262 13.03 -34.56 -11.20
C ARG A 262 11.66 -34.90 -10.62
N GLU A 263 11.43 -34.61 -9.35
CA GLU A 263 10.16 -34.89 -8.67
C GLU A 263 9.11 -33.81 -8.93
N LEU A 264 9.54 -32.61 -9.31
CA LEU A 264 8.65 -31.51 -9.67
C LEU A 264 8.04 -31.72 -11.06
N PRO A 265 6.73 -31.47 -11.23
CA PRO A 265 6.07 -31.56 -12.52
C PRO A 265 6.47 -30.36 -13.40
N PRO A 266 6.65 -30.54 -14.71
CA PRO A 266 6.83 -29.42 -15.62
C PRO A 266 5.55 -28.57 -15.69
N PHE A 267 5.68 -27.26 -15.89
CA PHE A 267 4.51 -26.36 -15.90
C PHE A 267 3.48 -26.70 -16.98
N VAL A 268 3.91 -27.30 -18.09
CA VAL A 268 3.01 -27.75 -19.17
C VAL A 268 2.04 -28.83 -18.70
N SER A 269 2.41 -29.67 -17.74
CA SER A 269 1.58 -30.76 -17.24
C SER A 269 0.59 -30.34 -16.15
N LEU A 270 0.61 -29.07 -15.74
CA LEU A 270 -0.36 -28.54 -14.79
C LEU A 270 -1.72 -28.37 -15.46
N ASP A 271 -2.77 -28.82 -14.79
CA ASP A 271 -4.14 -28.52 -15.19
C ASP A 271 -4.45 -27.02 -14.97
N ASN A 272 -5.60 -26.57 -15.48
CA ASN A 272 -6.00 -25.17 -15.38
C ASN A 272 -6.18 -24.72 -13.93
N GLU A 273 -6.65 -25.60 -13.04
CA GLU A 273 -6.82 -25.26 -11.62
C GLU A 273 -5.47 -25.01 -10.95
N SER A 274 -4.49 -25.88 -11.18
CA SER A 274 -3.13 -25.78 -10.65
C SER A 274 -2.40 -24.57 -11.22
N LYS A 275 -2.59 -24.27 -12.51
CA LYS A 275 -2.08 -23.01 -13.10
C LYS A 275 -2.68 -21.78 -12.43
N ASN A 276 -3.98 -21.80 -12.13
CA ASN A 276 -4.63 -20.69 -11.41
C ASN A 276 -4.11 -20.56 -9.97
N LYS A 277 -3.82 -21.67 -9.27
CA LYS A 277 -3.17 -21.66 -7.94
C LYS A 277 -1.76 -21.07 -8.02
N LEU A 278 -0.99 -21.44 -9.06
CA LEU A 278 0.34 -20.89 -9.30
C LEU A 278 0.29 -19.37 -9.56
N ILE A 279 -0.63 -18.90 -10.40
CA ILE A 279 -0.82 -17.46 -10.67
C ILE A 279 -1.13 -16.72 -9.37
N LYS A 280 -2.05 -17.22 -8.54
CA LYS A 280 -2.35 -16.61 -7.23
C LYS A 280 -1.14 -16.52 -6.31
N LEU A 281 -0.28 -17.54 -6.32
CA LEU A 281 0.93 -17.58 -5.53
C LEU A 281 1.96 -16.56 -6.04
N ILE A 282 2.12 -16.44 -7.36
CA ILE A 282 2.98 -15.43 -7.99
C ILE A 282 2.46 -14.01 -7.70
N ASP A 283 1.15 -13.78 -7.82
CA ASP A 283 0.51 -12.50 -7.49
C ASP A 283 0.77 -12.12 -6.03
N PHE A 284 0.67 -13.09 -5.10
CA PHE A 284 1.02 -12.85 -3.70
C PHE A 284 2.46 -12.36 -3.55
N PHE A 285 3.43 -12.99 -4.21
CA PHE A 285 4.84 -12.57 -4.15
C PHE A 285 5.10 -11.23 -4.85
N LYS A 286 4.28 -10.85 -5.84
CA LYS A 286 4.34 -9.51 -6.44
C LYS A 286 4.00 -8.43 -5.41
N TYR A 287 3.01 -8.68 -4.54
CA TYR A 287 2.60 -7.74 -3.48
C TYR A 287 3.46 -7.84 -2.21
N TYR A 288 3.90 -9.05 -1.84
CA TYR A 288 4.67 -9.31 -0.63
C TYR A 288 5.93 -10.12 -0.93
N PRO A 289 6.91 -9.55 -1.67
CA PRO A 289 8.08 -10.29 -2.15
C PRO A 289 8.96 -10.84 -1.04
N LEU A 290 9.03 -10.15 0.10
CA LEU A 290 9.92 -10.48 1.22
C LEU A 290 9.20 -11.19 2.37
N PHE A 291 7.96 -11.63 2.15
CA PHE A 291 7.11 -12.11 3.23
C PHE A 291 7.70 -13.31 3.99
N PHE A 292 8.21 -14.30 3.25
CA PHE A 292 8.84 -15.49 3.83
C PHE A 292 10.36 -15.31 4.03
N GLY A 293 10.98 -14.29 3.43
CA GLY A 293 12.42 -14.09 3.43
C GLY A 293 13.00 -13.53 4.73
N GLY A 294 12.18 -13.28 5.75
CA GLY A 294 12.65 -12.95 7.09
C GLY A 294 13.55 -11.72 7.20
N GLU A 295 13.45 -10.74 6.29
CA GLU A 295 14.17 -9.48 6.51
C GLU A 295 13.61 -8.80 7.77
N GLU A 296 14.47 -8.64 8.79
CA GLU A 296 14.31 -7.56 9.76
C GLU A 296 14.13 -6.27 8.95
N ILE A 297 12.98 -5.61 9.10
CA ILE A 297 12.80 -4.24 8.64
C ILE A 297 13.97 -3.46 9.27
N LYS A 298 14.97 -3.14 8.45
CA LYS A 298 16.15 -2.40 8.89
C LYS A 298 15.69 -1.18 9.67
N LYS A 299 16.20 -1.07 10.91
CA LYS A 299 16.03 0.09 11.79
C LYS A 299 16.35 1.39 11.07
#